data_AF-A0A936CJ33-F1
#
_entry.id   AF-A0A936CJ33-F1
#
_cell.length_a   1.000
_cell.length_b   1.000
_cell.length_c   1.000
_cell.angle_alpha   90.00
_cell.angle_beta   90.00
_cell.angle_gamma   90.00
#
_symmetry.space_group_name_H-M   'P 1'
#
loop_
_entity.id
_entity.type
_entity.pdbx_description
1 polymer ?
#
loop_
_entity_poly.entity_id
_entity_poly.type
_entity_poly.pdbx_seq_one_letter_code
_entity_poly.pdbx_strand_id
1 'polypeptide(L)'
;MWIVVGAFTRPGEGYGMIAYAANPGLLTGVRAGKAALESVRLAGGGTYAGPAIVSAENAHVGHVVHDLFHALGGVKKGERVVPDLYDFELQSNPPGGRFSPELFAVHTGPWDIMSQHFVERTSPPPPPSSFTRLQLGWIAPEQVAEVRPGETREFTLQPLAGGTGLLTVRVPLSRSRSLLIENRQKVHGDAVLPGAGMLVLEVDTARPDGSDIVRAANANPGVPGLQAAPFVPGAGELRAYRNAAAGVAVAPLAQEADGSLRIVVTTPERIVQFLPGGGR
;
A
#
# COMPACT_ATOMS: atom_id res chain seq x y z
N MET A 1 -4.57 7.27 22.03
CA MET A 1 -5.29 6.00 21.78
C MET A 1 -6.31 5.80 22.89
N TRP A 2 -7.59 5.67 22.55
CA TRP A 2 -8.65 5.39 23.52
C TRP A 2 -9.20 4.00 23.23
N ILE A 3 -9.01 3.06 24.15
CA ILE A 3 -9.47 1.68 24.02
C ILE A 3 -10.76 1.55 24.82
N VAL A 4 -11.84 1.10 24.18
CA VAL A 4 -13.10 0.80 24.85
C VAL A 4 -13.06 -0.68 25.27
N VAL A 5 -12.80 -0.92 26.55
CA VAL A 5 -12.71 -2.25 27.15
C VAL A 5 -14.11 -2.85 27.31
N GLY A 6 -14.28 -4.14 27.04
CA GLY A 6 -15.55 -4.88 27.14
C GLY A 6 -16.55 -4.64 25.99
N ALA A 7 -16.15 -3.91 24.93
CA ALA A 7 -16.98 -3.74 23.74
C ALA A 7 -16.73 -4.88 22.74
N PHE A 8 -17.78 -5.67 22.47
CA PHE A 8 -17.76 -6.71 21.44
C PHE A 8 -18.74 -6.34 20.32
N THR A 9 -18.24 -6.19 19.10
CA THR A 9 -19.04 -5.81 17.93
C THR A 9 -18.56 -6.60 16.71
N ARG A 10 -19.46 -6.78 15.73
CA ARG A 10 -19.17 -7.38 14.42
C ARG A 10 -19.91 -6.57 13.33
N PRO A 11 -19.54 -6.70 12.05
CA PRO A 11 -20.37 -6.16 10.97
C PRO A 11 -21.81 -6.65 11.13
N GLY A 12 -22.76 -5.73 11.28
CA GLY A 12 -24.19 -6.03 11.45
C GLY A 12 -24.66 -6.36 12.88
N GLU A 13 -23.77 -6.48 13.88
CA GLU A 13 -24.13 -6.74 15.29
C GLU A 13 -23.44 -5.74 16.22
N GLY A 14 -24.19 -5.08 17.11
CA GLY A 14 -23.66 -4.06 18.02
C GLY A 14 -23.52 -2.68 17.38
N TYR A 15 -22.37 -2.01 17.58
CA TYR A 15 -22.06 -0.69 16.98
C TYR A 15 -21.74 -0.79 15.47
N GLY A 16 -21.59 -2.00 14.93
CA GLY A 16 -21.46 -2.28 13.50
C GLY A 16 -20.06 -2.14 12.91
N MET A 17 -19.14 -1.39 13.55
CA MET A 17 -17.73 -1.27 13.13
C MET A 17 -16.77 -1.82 14.20
N ILE A 18 -15.85 -2.71 13.80
CA ILE A 18 -14.91 -3.39 14.70
C ILE A 18 -13.69 -2.53 15.08
N ALA A 19 -13.27 -1.64 14.18
CA ALA A 19 -12.29 -0.58 14.42
C ALA A 19 -12.51 0.54 13.40
N TYR A 20 -12.13 1.77 13.76
CA TYR A 20 -12.10 2.92 12.85
C TYR A 20 -11.21 4.06 13.38
N ALA A 21 -10.63 4.81 12.45
CA ALA A 21 -10.06 6.12 12.70
C ALA A 21 -11.19 7.14 12.98
N ALA A 22 -11.37 7.50 14.25
CA ALA A 22 -12.34 8.53 14.64
C ALA A 22 -11.88 9.93 14.20
N ASN A 23 -10.59 10.21 14.35
CA ASN A 23 -9.98 11.50 14.02
C ASN A 23 -8.56 11.30 13.44
N PRO A 24 -8.27 11.68 12.19
CA PRO A 24 -9.21 12.21 11.19
C PRO A 24 -9.96 11.05 10.50
N GLY A 25 -11.28 11.15 10.41
CA GLY A 25 -12.09 10.08 9.83
C GLY A 25 -13.56 10.26 10.13
N LEU A 26 -14.12 9.42 11.00
CA LEU A 26 -15.56 9.38 11.26
C LEU A 26 -16.17 10.75 11.67
N LEU A 27 -15.42 11.58 12.40
CA LEU A 27 -15.91 12.90 12.85
C LEU A 27 -16.09 13.92 11.73
N THR A 28 -15.36 13.79 10.62
CA THR A 28 -15.31 14.79 9.52
C THR A 28 -15.73 14.25 8.18
N GLY A 29 -15.68 12.93 8.00
CA GLY A 29 -15.66 12.28 6.70
C GLY A 29 -14.30 12.45 6.01
N VAL A 30 -13.99 11.53 5.09
CA VAL A 30 -12.68 11.46 4.43
C VAL A 30 -12.72 11.84 2.94
N ARG A 31 -13.93 12.09 2.40
CA ARG A 31 -14.14 12.43 0.99
C ARG A 31 -14.45 13.90 0.79
N ALA A 32 -14.29 14.36 -0.45
CA ALA A 32 -14.64 15.71 -0.90
C ALA A 32 -13.91 16.83 -0.14
N GLY A 33 -12.64 16.59 0.24
CA GLY A 33 -11.80 17.61 0.90
C GLY A 33 -12.24 17.98 2.31
N LYS A 34 -13.00 17.10 2.99
CA LYS A 34 -13.57 17.37 4.32
C LYS A 34 -12.74 16.85 5.48
N ALA A 35 -11.74 16.00 5.23
CA ALA A 35 -10.96 15.42 6.32
C ALA A 35 -10.30 16.55 7.11
N ALA A 36 -10.48 16.52 8.43
CA ALA A 36 -9.84 17.44 9.36
C ALA A 36 -9.63 16.76 10.71
N LEU A 37 -8.71 17.31 11.50
CA LEU A 37 -8.55 16.97 12.91
C LEU A 37 -9.52 17.82 13.73
N GLU A 38 -10.60 17.22 14.19
CA GLU A 38 -11.63 17.91 14.98
C GLU A 38 -11.24 18.08 16.44
N SER A 39 -11.83 19.11 17.06
CA SER A 39 -11.76 19.33 18.51
C SER A 39 -13.06 18.87 19.16
N VAL A 40 -12.97 17.92 20.10
CA VAL A 40 -14.12 17.31 20.77
C VAL A 40 -14.22 17.80 22.21
N ARG A 41 -15.39 18.28 22.63
CA ARG A 41 -15.65 18.66 24.03
C ARG A 41 -15.95 17.42 24.86
N LEU A 42 -15.29 17.31 26.02
CA LEU A 42 -15.42 16.16 26.92
C LEU A 42 -16.53 16.39 27.96
N ALA A 43 -17.19 15.31 28.38
CA ALA A 43 -18.31 15.37 29.33
C ALA A 43 -17.93 15.94 30.71
N GLY A 44 -16.68 15.75 31.16
CA GLY A 44 -16.15 16.28 32.42
C GLY A 44 -15.67 17.74 32.35
N GLY A 45 -15.89 18.43 31.23
CA GLY A 45 -15.24 19.70 30.93
C GLY A 45 -13.85 19.49 30.29
N GLY A 46 -13.45 20.42 29.44
CA GLY A 46 -12.24 20.32 28.63
C GLY A 46 -12.50 19.91 27.17
N THR A 47 -11.44 20.00 26.38
CA THR A 47 -11.46 19.72 24.94
C THR A 47 -10.29 18.82 24.59
N TYR A 48 -10.55 17.81 23.76
CA TYR A 48 -9.51 16.99 23.13
C TYR A 48 -9.34 17.43 21.68
N ALA A 49 -8.11 17.74 21.29
CA ALA A 49 -7.74 18.03 19.92
C ALA A 49 -6.54 17.14 19.55
N GLY A 50 -6.79 16.12 18.71
CA GLY A 50 -5.74 15.21 18.29
C GLY A 50 -6.26 13.93 17.64
N PRO A 51 -5.35 13.07 17.15
CA PRO A 51 -5.71 11.84 16.48
C PRO A 51 -6.31 10.79 17.42
N ALA A 52 -7.41 10.18 16.99
CA ALA A 52 -8.15 9.20 17.77
C ALA A 52 -8.54 8.00 16.91
N ILE A 53 -8.33 6.81 17.45
CA ILE A 53 -8.81 5.55 16.90
C ILE A 53 -9.69 4.88 17.95
N VAL A 54 -10.70 4.15 17.49
CA VAL A 54 -11.55 3.30 18.32
C VAL A 54 -11.43 1.88 17.79
N SER A 55 -11.18 0.92 18.67
CA SER A 55 -11.12 -0.50 18.33
C SER A 55 -11.82 -1.32 19.39
N ALA A 56 -12.56 -2.33 18.94
CA ALA A 56 -13.09 -3.38 19.79
C ALA A 56 -11.97 -4.37 20.18
N GLU A 57 -12.14 -5.06 21.30
CA GLU A 57 -11.15 -6.02 21.83
C GLU A 57 -10.98 -7.24 20.92
N ASN A 58 -12.00 -7.57 20.15
CA ASN A 58 -12.00 -8.69 19.20
C ASN A 58 -11.49 -8.32 17.81
N ALA A 59 -11.01 -7.07 17.60
CA ALA A 59 -10.44 -6.64 16.34
C ALA A 59 -9.12 -7.37 16.07
N HIS A 60 -8.93 -7.83 14.83
CA HIS A 60 -7.60 -8.22 14.40
C HIS A 60 -6.67 -7.01 14.49
N VAL A 61 -5.45 -7.19 15.01
CA VAL A 61 -4.47 -6.10 15.22
C VAL A 61 -4.20 -5.28 13.95
N GLY A 62 -4.36 -5.89 12.78
CA GLY A 62 -4.25 -5.20 11.49
C GLY A 62 -5.22 -4.04 11.29
N HIS A 63 -6.47 -4.13 11.79
CA HIS A 63 -7.38 -2.98 11.75
C HIS A 63 -6.88 -1.86 12.65
N VAL A 64 -6.35 -2.20 13.83
CA VAL A 64 -5.80 -1.22 14.77
C VAL A 64 -4.61 -0.47 14.15
N VAL A 65 -3.69 -1.19 13.51
CA VAL A 65 -2.51 -0.59 12.86
C VAL A 65 -2.92 0.28 11.68
N HIS A 66 -3.86 -0.19 10.86
CA HIS A 66 -4.43 0.56 9.75
C HIS A 66 -5.04 1.89 10.20
N ASP A 67 -5.92 1.86 11.19
CA ASP A 67 -6.54 3.08 11.73
C ASP A 67 -5.52 4.00 12.41
N LEU A 68 -4.52 3.40 13.07
CA LEU A 68 -3.42 4.14 13.65
C LEU A 68 -2.62 4.89 12.58
N PHE A 69 -2.44 4.33 11.39
CA PHE A 69 -1.71 5.00 10.31
C PHE A 69 -2.47 6.19 9.74
N HIS A 70 -3.80 6.12 9.61
CA HIS A 70 -4.61 7.30 9.32
C HIS A 70 -4.41 8.40 10.38
N ALA A 71 -4.47 8.01 11.65
CA ALA A 71 -4.33 8.92 12.78
C ALA A 71 -2.93 9.57 12.83
N LEU A 72 -1.87 8.78 12.64
CA LEU A 72 -0.49 9.25 12.65
C LEU A 72 -0.16 10.12 11.43
N GLY A 73 -0.68 9.77 10.25
CA GLY A 73 -0.51 10.56 9.04
C GLY A 73 -1.21 11.92 9.11
N GLY A 74 -2.33 11.99 9.83
CA GLY A 74 -3.11 13.21 9.97
C GLY A 74 -3.74 13.66 8.65
N VAL A 75 -3.89 14.97 8.49
CA VAL A 75 -4.61 15.59 7.37
C VAL A 75 -3.74 16.64 6.69
N LYS A 76 -3.83 16.70 5.36
CA LYS A 76 -3.28 17.79 4.56
C LYS A 76 -4.28 18.20 3.49
N LYS A 77 -4.61 19.50 3.45
CA LYS A 77 -5.53 20.10 2.46
C LYS A 77 -6.90 19.40 2.35
N GLY A 78 -7.47 18.99 3.48
CA GLY A 78 -8.79 18.35 3.49
C GLY A 78 -8.78 16.84 3.18
N GLU A 79 -7.60 16.23 3.07
CA GLU A 79 -7.42 14.81 2.76
C GLU A 79 -6.55 14.13 3.81
N ARG A 80 -6.79 12.84 4.09
CA ARG A 80 -5.88 12.05 4.91
C ARG A 80 -4.55 11.87 4.20
N VAL A 81 -3.45 12.06 4.91
CA VAL A 81 -2.10 11.86 4.35
C VAL A 81 -1.83 10.40 4.03
N VAL A 82 -2.35 9.50 4.87
CA VAL A 82 -2.37 8.06 4.63
C VAL A 82 -3.83 7.68 4.34
N PRO A 83 -4.22 7.53 3.06
CA PRO A 83 -5.58 7.18 2.67
C PRO A 83 -5.82 5.67 2.74
N ASP A 84 -7.07 5.27 2.63
CA ASP A 84 -7.45 3.90 2.31
C ASP A 84 -7.11 3.56 0.86
N LEU A 85 -6.52 2.38 0.68
CA LEU A 85 -6.08 1.84 -0.60
C LEU A 85 -6.94 0.67 -1.10
N TYR A 86 -8.01 0.36 -0.37
CA TYR A 86 -9.07 -0.53 -0.82
C TYR A 86 -10.27 0.23 -1.36
N ASP A 87 -11.15 -0.47 -2.08
CA ASP A 87 -12.35 0.12 -2.66
C ASP A 87 -13.48 0.24 -1.62
N PHE A 88 -13.88 1.48 -1.30
CA PHE A 88 -14.97 1.75 -0.35
C PHE A 88 -16.32 1.25 -0.79
N GLU A 89 -16.62 1.31 -2.09
CA GLU A 89 -17.93 0.91 -2.60
C GLU A 89 -18.09 -0.60 -2.49
N LEU A 90 -17.03 -1.36 -2.83
CA LEU A 90 -16.98 -2.80 -2.65
C LEU A 90 -16.97 -3.20 -1.16
N GLN A 91 -16.29 -2.44 -0.30
CA GLN A 91 -16.31 -2.72 1.14
C GLN A 91 -17.71 -2.48 1.74
N SER A 92 -18.37 -1.41 1.33
CA SER A 92 -19.69 -1.03 1.84
C SER A 92 -20.80 -1.92 1.29
N ASN A 93 -20.66 -2.36 0.04
CA ASN A 93 -21.64 -3.17 -0.68
C ASN A 93 -20.99 -4.41 -1.31
N PRO A 94 -20.47 -5.36 -0.50
CA PRO A 94 -19.75 -6.50 -1.02
C PRO A 94 -20.70 -7.43 -1.79
N PRO A 95 -20.29 -7.93 -2.99
CA PRO A 95 -21.08 -8.89 -3.74
C PRO A 95 -21.45 -10.12 -2.89
N GLY A 96 -22.74 -10.45 -2.84
CA GLY A 96 -23.25 -11.59 -2.07
C GLY A 96 -23.25 -11.39 -0.54
N GLY A 97 -23.02 -10.17 -0.04
CA GLY A 97 -23.13 -9.83 1.39
C GLY A 97 -22.04 -10.44 2.29
N ARG A 98 -21.05 -11.14 1.73
CA ARG A 98 -19.95 -11.73 2.50
C ARG A 98 -18.82 -10.73 2.65
N PHE A 99 -18.47 -10.40 3.89
CA PHE A 99 -17.32 -9.55 4.18
C PHE A 99 -16.03 -10.38 4.12
N SER A 100 -15.14 -10.05 3.19
CA SER A 100 -13.78 -10.61 3.09
C SER A 100 -12.83 -9.53 2.59
N PRO A 101 -11.68 -9.28 3.23
CA PRO A 101 -10.74 -8.25 2.80
C PRO A 101 -10.33 -8.35 1.33
N GLU A 102 -10.18 -9.56 0.80
CA GLU A 102 -9.79 -9.83 -0.58
C GLU A 102 -10.80 -9.31 -1.62
N LEU A 103 -12.07 -9.11 -1.22
CA LEU A 103 -13.12 -8.62 -2.13
C LEU A 103 -13.04 -7.12 -2.39
N PHE A 104 -12.49 -6.35 -1.45
CA PHE A 104 -12.38 -4.90 -1.57
C PHE A 104 -10.93 -4.42 -1.71
N ALA A 105 -9.95 -5.24 -1.34
CA ALA A 105 -8.52 -4.98 -1.53
C ALA A 105 -8.05 -5.22 -2.99
N VAL A 106 -8.82 -4.74 -3.97
CA VAL A 106 -8.64 -5.09 -5.39
C VAL A 106 -7.54 -4.29 -6.09
N HIS A 107 -7.08 -3.19 -5.49
CA HIS A 107 -6.09 -2.30 -6.09
C HIS A 107 -4.66 -2.62 -5.66
N THR A 108 -4.39 -2.64 -4.36
CA THR A 108 -3.04 -2.92 -3.82
C THR A 108 -2.97 -4.29 -3.13
N GLY A 109 -4.08 -4.80 -2.60
CA GLY A 109 -4.16 -6.16 -2.06
C GLY A 109 -3.31 -6.35 -0.79
N PRO A 110 -2.72 -7.54 -0.60
CA PRO A 110 -1.97 -7.88 0.61
C PRO A 110 -0.63 -7.13 0.73
N TRP A 111 -0.27 -6.30 -0.24
CA TRP A 111 1.02 -5.62 -0.32
C TRP A 111 1.07 -4.30 0.47
N ASP A 112 -0.06 -3.82 0.97
CA ASP A 112 -0.15 -2.67 1.87
C ASP A 112 -1.29 -2.85 2.88
N ILE A 113 -1.01 -2.56 4.16
CA ILE A 113 -2.01 -2.64 5.23
C ILE A 113 -3.17 -1.66 5.04
N MET A 114 -2.95 -0.55 4.33
CA MET A 114 -4.00 0.40 3.96
C MET A 114 -4.96 -0.18 2.92
N SER A 115 -4.64 -1.32 2.31
CA SER A 115 -5.53 -2.06 1.41
C SER A 115 -6.08 -3.34 2.05
N GLN A 116 -5.27 -4.12 2.74
CA GLN A 116 -5.70 -5.39 3.33
C GLN A 116 -5.20 -5.53 4.77
N HIS A 117 -6.12 -5.55 5.73
CA HIS A 117 -5.80 -5.57 7.15
C HIS A 117 -5.05 -6.84 7.62
N PHE A 118 -5.24 -7.97 6.95
CA PHE A 118 -4.55 -9.23 7.23
C PHE A 118 -4.60 -10.15 6.02
N VAL A 119 -3.55 -10.94 5.83
CA VAL A 119 -3.52 -12.04 4.85
C VAL A 119 -4.16 -13.29 5.45
N GLU A 120 -3.74 -13.63 6.68
CA GLU A 120 -4.33 -14.69 7.48
C GLU A 120 -4.72 -14.10 8.83
N ARG A 121 -5.89 -14.51 9.35
CA ARG A 121 -6.45 -13.93 10.58
C ARG A 121 -5.64 -14.24 11.86
N THR A 122 -4.76 -15.22 11.81
CA THR A 122 -3.90 -15.65 12.92
C THR A 122 -2.46 -15.17 12.78
N SER A 123 -2.16 -14.38 11.75
CA SER A 123 -0.82 -13.92 11.42
C SER A 123 -0.72 -12.40 11.65
N PRO A 124 0.48 -11.85 11.89
CA PRO A 124 0.68 -10.40 11.90
C PRO A 124 0.15 -9.75 10.62
N PRO A 125 -0.24 -8.46 10.67
CA PRO A 125 -0.75 -7.77 9.49
C PRO A 125 0.36 -7.59 8.44
N PRO A 126 0.00 -7.47 7.14
CA PRO A 126 0.98 -7.14 6.12
C PRO A 126 1.63 -5.77 6.44
N PRO A 127 2.94 -5.60 6.19
CA PRO A 127 3.58 -4.29 6.36
C PRO A 127 3.13 -3.27 5.29
N PRO A 128 3.28 -1.96 5.56
CA PRO A 128 3.02 -0.92 4.57
C PRO A 128 4.01 -0.99 3.41
N SER A 129 3.52 -0.65 2.22
CA SER A 129 4.33 -0.46 1.01
C SER A 129 5.17 0.81 1.09
N SER A 130 6.05 1.03 0.11
CA SER A 130 6.83 2.26 -0.03
C SER A 130 5.93 3.50 -0.10
N PHE A 131 4.75 3.43 -0.72
CA PHE A 131 3.81 4.56 -0.76
C PHE A 131 3.44 4.99 0.66
N THR A 132 2.87 4.09 1.46
CA THR A 132 2.43 4.40 2.83
C THR A 132 3.61 4.82 3.71
N ARG A 133 4.76 4.16 3.59
CA ARG A 133 5.96 4.55 4.35
C ARG A 133 6.48 5.93 3.97
N LEU A 134 6.41 6.35 2.71
CA LEU A 134 6.76 7.70 2.29
C LEU A 134 5.80 8.74 2.90
N GLN A 135 4.50 8.45 2.93
CA GLN A 135 3.52 9.35 3.54
C GLN A 135 3.73 9.52 5.05
N LEU A 136 4.17 8.44 5.72
CA LEU A 136 4.52 8.45 7.14
C LEU A 136 5.92 9.01 7.43
N GLY A 137 6.72 9.33 6.41
CA GLY A 137 8.09 9.82 6.58
C GLY A 137 9.09 8.75 7.06
N TRP A 138 8.80 7.47 6.83
CA TRP A 138 9.63 6.34 7.26
C TRP A 138 10.71 5.94 6.25
N ILE A 139 10.65 6.50 5.04
CA ILE A 139 11.70 6.36 4.01
C ILE A 139 12.35 7.73 3.86
N ALA A 140 13.64 7.81 4.17
CA ALA A 140 14.41 9.05 4.04
C ALA A 140 14.66 9.38 2.56
N PRO A 141 14.85 10.67 2.19
CA PRO A 141 15.06 11.07 0.79
C PRO A 141 16.20 10.33 0.08
N GLU A 142 17.30 10.03 0.78
CA GLU A 142 18.46 9.28 0.27
C GLU A 142 18.17 7.80 -0.01
N GLN A 143 17.07 7.26 0.52
CA GLN A 143 16.61 5.90 0.29
C GLN A 143 15.67 5.80 -0.93
N VAL A 144 15.46 6.93 -1.62
CA VAL A 144 14.67 7.04 -2.85
C VAL A 144 15.59 7.46 -3.99
N ALA A 145 15.62 6.67 -5.05
CA ALA A 145 16.22 7.11 -6.31
C ALA A 145 15.12 7.58 -7.27
N GLU A 146 15.40 8.59 -8.08
CA GLU A 146 14.52 9.01 -9.17
C GLU A 146 15.12 8.69 -10.53
N VAL A 147 14.27 8.30 -11.47
CA VAL A 147 14.58 8.10 -12.89
C VAL A 147 13.42 8.61 -13.71
N ARG A 148 13.69 9.35 -14.80
CA ARG A 148 12.65 9.94 -15.62
C ARG A 148 12.16 8.97 -16.70
N PRO A 149 10.90 9.10 -17.15
CA PRO A 149 10.44 8.44 -18.36
C PRO A 149 11.41 8.64 -19.53
N GLY A 150 11.70 7.56 -20.28
CA GLY A 150 12.66 7.59 -21.38
C GLY A 150 14.12 7.29 -21.01
N GLU A 151 14.51 7.39 -19.74
CA GLU A 151 15.87 7.07 -19.30
C GLU A 151 16.06 5.55 -19.11
N THR A 152 17.31 5.08 -19.23
CA THR A 152 17.70 3.70 -18.93
C THR A 152 18.68 3.69 -17.77
N ARG A 153 18.31 3.08 -16.64
CA ARG A 153 19.16 2.96 -15.44
C ARG A 153 18.93 1.65 -14.71
N GLU A 154 20.01 1.05 -14.23
CA GLU A 154 19.98 -0.09 -13.30
C GLU A 154 20.07 0.39 -11.85
N PHE A 155 19.42 -0.34 -10.96
CA PHE A 155 19.42 -0.10 -9.52
C PHE A 155 19.52 -1.41 -8.76
N THR A 156 20.10 -1.37 -7.56
CA THR A 156 20.03 -2.48 -6.60
C THR A 156 19.14 -2.04 -5.43
N LEU A 157 17.94 -2.61 -5.37
CA LEU A 157 16.97 -2.35 -4.32
C LEU A 157 17.19 -3.29 -3.14
N GLN A 158 17.37 -2.72 -1.95
CA GLN A 158 17.38 -3.48 -0.70
C GLN A 158 15.96 -3.95 -0.36
N PRO A 159 15.80 -5.08 0.36
CA PRO A 159 14.48 -5.50 0.84
C PRO A 159 13.79 -4.38 1.61
N LEU A 160 12.55 -4.04 1.24
CA LEU A 160 11.80 -2.95 1.88
C LEU A 160 11.68 -3.17 3.39
N ALA A 161 11.50 -4.42 3.83
CA ALA A 161 11.42 -4.80 5.23
C ALA A 161 12.71 -4.56 6.04
N GLY A 162 13.87 -4.45 5.38
CA GLY A 162 15.15 -4.15 6.02
C GLY A 162 15.36 -2.68 6.38
N GLY A 163 14.61 -1.77 5.76
CA GLY A 163 14.56 -0.35 6.14
C GLY A 163 15.84 0.47 5.92
N THR A 164 16.87 -0.10 5.29
CA THR A 164 18.17 0.55 5.07
C THR A 164 18.61 0.47 3.60
N GLY A 165 19.46 1.40 3.18
CA GLY A 165 19.90 1.51 1.79
C GLY A 165 18.81 2.03 0.85
N LEU A 166 18.95 1.77 -0.45
CA LEU A 166 17.99 2.18 -1.47
C LEU A 166 16.74 1.28 -1.41
N LEU A 167 15.61 1.84 -1.00
CA LEU A 167 14.37 1.08 -0.74
C LEU A 167 13.35 1.18 -1.87
N THR A 168 13.36 2.29 -2.61
CA THR A 168 12.43 2.45 -3.73
C THR A 168 13.01 3.32 -4.84
N VAL A 169 12.62 3.02 -6.08
CA VAL A 169 12.83 3.90 -7.23
C VAL A 169 11.50 4.57 -7.58
N ARG A 170 11.51 5.89 -7.73
CA ARG A 170 10.36 6.67 -8.18
C ARG A 170 10.53 7.08 -9.64
N VAL A 171 9.48 6.88 -10.43
CA VAL A 171 9.36 7.39 -11.81
C VAL A 171 8.24 8.44 -11.85
N PRO A 172 8.55 9.74 -11.82
CA PRO A 172 7.53 10.78 -11.90
C PRO A 172 6.93 10.82 -13.32
N LEU A 173 5.61 10.62 -13.41
CA LEU A 173 4.88 10.64 -14.69
C LEU A 173 4.15 11.97 -14.91
N SER A 174 3.68 12.62 -13.83
CA SER A 174 3.07 13.94 -13.83
C SER A 174 3.07 14.53 -12.42
N ARG A 175 2.30 15.60 -12.17
CA ARG A 175 2.18 16.21 -10.83
C ARG A 175 1.50 15.30 -9.80
N SER A 176 0.55 14.47 -10.21
CA SER A 176 -0.16 13.53 -9.31
C SER A 176 0.19 12.06 -9.55
N ARG A 177 0.81 11.75 -10.70
CA ARG A 177 1.08 10.36 -11.10
C ARG A 177 2.56 10.02 -11.03
N SER A 178 2.85 8.86 -10.46
CA SER A 178 4.19 8.29 -10.41
C SER A 178 4.15 6.76 -10.34
N LEU A 179 5.26 6.12 -10.69
CA LEU A 179 5.51 4.74 -10.31
C LEU A 179 6.41 4.70 -9.07
N LEU A 180 6.15 3.79 -8.15
CA LEU A 180 7.11 3.38 -7.12
C LEU A 180 7.48 1.92 -7.37
N ILE A 181 8.78 1.64 -7.41
CA ILE A 181 9.31 0.30 -7.59
C ILE A 181 9.98 -0.10 -6.28
N GLU A 182 9.62 -1.25 -5.73
CA GLU A 182 10.11 -1.74 -4.45
C GLU A 182 10.47 -3.23 -4.51
N ASN A 183 11.37 -3.66 -3.62
CA ASN A 183 11.77 -5.06 -3.47
C ASN A 183 11.11 -5.67 -2.23
N ARG A 184 10.20 -6.64 -2.43
CA ARG A 184 9.51 -7.35 -1.35
C ARG A 184 10.11 -8.74 -1.21
N GLN A 185 10.57 -9.08 -0.01
CA GLN A 185 11.20 -10.36 0.30
C GLN A 185 10.57 -10.91 1.57
N LYS A 186 10.43 -12.24 1.71
CA LYS A 186 9.81 -12.88 2.87
C LYS A 186 10.73 -12.89 4.10
N VAL A 187 11.15 -11.71 4.53
CA VAL A 187 12.02 -11.45 5.68
C VAL A 187 11.39 -10.41 6.60
N HIS A 188 11.72 -10.48 7.89
CA HIS A 188 11.16 -9.59 8.91
C HIS A 188 9.62 -9.54 8.83
N GLY A 189 9.02 -8.34 8.83
CA GLY A 189 7.57 -8.17 8.74
C GLY A 189 6.96 -8.68 7.43
N ASP A 190 7.71 -8.74 6.34
CA ASP A 190 7.20 -9.18 5.03
C ASP A 190 7.08 -10.72 4.95
N ALA A 191 7.46 -11.47 5.98
CA ALA A 191 7.31 -12.93 6.03
C ALA A 191 5.86 -13.42 5.84
N VAL A 192 4.87 -12.59 6.20
CA VAL A 192 3.43 -12.88 6.05
C VAL A 192 2.90 -12.68 4.63
N LEU A 193 3.68 -12.07 3.74
CA LEU A 193 3.25 -11.79 2.37
C LEU A 193 3.13 -13.08 1.54
N PRO A 194 2.22 -13.09 0.55
CA PRO A 194 1.99 -14.28 -0.27
C PRO A 194 3.16 -14.61 -1.21
N GLY A 195 4.04 -13.65 -1.52
CA GLY A 195 5.16 -13.84 -2.43
C GLY A 195 6.34 -12.89 -2.17
N ALA A 196 7.31 -12.91 -3.08
CA ALA A 196 8.49 -12.07 -3.09
C ALA A 196 8.86 -11.66 -4.52
N GLY A 197 9.58 -10.56 -4.67
CA GLY A 197 10.05 -10.02 -5.95
C GLY A 197 9.93 -8.50 -6.04
N MET A 198 10.04 -8.00 -7.26
CA MET A 198 9.84 -6.59 -7.57
C MET A 198 8.36 -6.28 -7.62
N LEU A 199 7.88 -5.35 -6.80
CA LEU A 199 6.53 -4.80 -6.91
C LEU A 199 6.61 -3.43 -7.60
N VAL A 200 5.69 -3.17 -8.52
CA VAL A 200 5.51 -1.85 -9.14
C VAL A 200 4.15 -1.32 -8.71
N LEU A 201 4.16 -0.16 -8.07
CA LEU A 201 2.97 0.55 -7.62
C LEU A 201 2.70 1.72 -8.57
N GLU A 202 1.55 1.70 -9.22
CA GLU A 202 1.02 2.83 -9.97
C GLU A 202 0.30 3.76 -9.00
N VAL A 203 0.79 4.99 -8.86
CA VAL A 203 0.26 5.97 -7.91
C VAL A 203 -0.42 7.10 -8.68
N ASP A 204 -1.64 7.48 -8.29
CA ASP A 204 -2.34 8.69 -8.74
C ASP A 204 -2.97 9.41 -7.54
N THR A 205 -2.28 10.42 -7.01
CA THR A 205 -2.71 11.20 -5.84
C THR A 205 -3.85 12.18 -6.13
N ALA A 206 -4.35 12.24 -7.36
CA ALA A 206 -5.57 12.99 -7.68
C ALA A 206 -6.84 12.14 -7.43
N ARG A 207 -6.69 10.84 -7.16
CA ARG A 207 -7.81 9.95 -6.85
C ARG A 207 -8.28 10.15 -5.40
N PRO A 208 -9.58 10.03 -5.14
CA PRO A 208 -10.12 10.19 -3.79
C PRO A 208 -9.75 9.02 -2.89
N ASP A 209 -9.79 9.25 -1.58
CA ASP A 209 -9.63 8.24 -0.55
C ASP A 209 -10.63 7.07 -0.72
N GLY A 210 -10.13 5.84 -0.55
CA GLY A 210 -10.93 4.62 -0.73
C GLY A 210 -11.23 4.28 -2.19
N SER A 211 -10.30 4.62 -3.08
CA SER A 211 -10.35 4.31 -4.51
C SER A 211 -8.98 3.82 -5.01
N ASP A 212 -8.68 3.98 -6.29
CA ASP A 212 -7.49 3.44 -6.94
C ASP A 212 -6.24 4.35 -6.85
N ILE A 213 -6.03 5.04 -5.72
CA ILE A 213 -4.86 5.91 -5.48
C ILE A 213 -3.55 5.16 -5.72
N VAL A 214 -3.49 3.90 -5.26
CA VAL A 214 -2.36 3.00 -5.50
C VAL A 214 -2.88 1.70 -6.10
N ARG A 215 -2.27 1.28 -7.20
CA ARG A 215 -2.53 -0.01 -7.84
C ARG A 215 -1.23 -0.80 -7.94
N ALA A 216 -1.23 -2.04 -7.45
CA ALA A 216 -0.14 -2.95 -7.69
C ALA A 216 -0.23 -3.51 -9.11
N ALA A 217 0.83 -3.35 -9.90
CA ALA A 217 0.95 -4.06 -11.17
C ALA A 217 0.98 -5.57 -10.91
N ASN A 218 0.21 -6.33 -11.69
CA ASN A 218 0.06 -7.77 -11.48
C ASN A 218 0.87 -8.57 -12.50
N ALA A 219 2.00 -9.16 -12.07
CA ALA A 219 2.84 -10.01 -12.91
C ALA A 219 2.18 -11.34 -13.30
N ASN A 220 1.14 -11.77 -12.58
CA ASN A 220 0.38 -12.97 -12.92
C ASN A 220 -1.14 -12.80 -12.64
N PRO A 221 -1.89 -12.26 -13.62
CA PRO A 221 -3.34 -12.12 -13.54
C PRO A 221 -4.13 -13.42 -13.34
N GLY A 222 -3.52 -14.58 -13.63
CA GLY A 222 -4.14 -15.89 -13.39
C GLY A 222 -4.24 -16.26 -11.92
N VAL A 223 -3.52 -15.56 -11.02
CA VAL A 223 -3.59 -15.77 -9.58
C VAL A 223 -4.46 -14.67 -8.94
N PRO A 224 -5.59 -15.03 -8.29
CA PRO A 224 -6.50 -14.06 -7.67
C PRO A 224 -5.86 -13.24 -6.53
N GLY A 225 -6.52 -12.13 -6.17
CA GLY A 225 -6.19 -11.36 -4.97
C GLY A 225 -4.79 -10.76 -4.95
N LEU A 226 -4.19 -10.55 -6.12
CA LEU A 226 -2.83 -10.02 -6.27
C LEU A 226 -1.74 -10.84 -5.55
N GLN A 227 -2.00 -12.12 -5.23
CA GLN A 227 -1.06 -12.93 -4.46
C GLN A 227 0.27 -13.18 -5.19
N ALA A 228 0.24 -13.20 -6.52
CA ALA A 228 1.42 -13.32 -7.38
C ALA A 228 1.70 -12.04 -8.18
N ALA A 229 1.42 -10.87 -7.58
CA ALA A 229 1.68 -9.58 -8.22
C ALA A 229 3.17 -9.27 -8.49
N PRO A 230 4.15 -9.64 -7.62
CA PRO A 230 5.54 -9.29 -7.86
C PRO A 230 6.14 -9.95 -9.10
N PHE A 231 6.99 -9.21 -9.80
CA PHE A 231 7.81 -9.71 -10.89
C PHE A 231 9.07 -10.37 -10.31
N VAL A 232 9.42 -11.56 -10.82
CA VAL A 232 10.56 -12.36 -10.33
C VAL A 232 11.61 -12.49 -11.45
N PRO A 233 12.93 -12.36 -11.17
CA PRO A 233 13.96 -12.58 -12.17
C PRO A 233 13.82 -13.93 -12.88
N GLY A 234 13.80 -13.93 -14.21
CA GLY A 234 13.82 -15.14 -15.06
C GLY A 234 12.59 -16.05 -15.01
N ALA A 235 11.64 -15.81 -14.11
CA ALA A 235 10.44 -16.61 -13.89
C ALA A 235 9.16 -15.76 -13.98
N GLY A 236 8.00 -16.41 -13.85
CA GLY A 236 6.70 -15.74 -13.85
C GLY A 236 6.06 -15.60 -15.23
N GLU A 237 4.75 -15.31 -15.23
CA GLU A 237 3.92 -15.14 -16.42
C GLU A 237 4.35 -13.88 -17.21
N LEU A 238 4.43 -12.74 -16.52
CA LEU A 238 5.01 -11.52 -17.05
C LEU A 238 6.41 -11.29 -16.47
N ARG A 239 7.38 -11.07 -17.34
CA ARG A 239 8.80 -10.86 -16.97
C ARG A 239 9.18 -9.39 -16.75
N ALA A 240 8.31 -8.47 -17.11
CA ALA A 240 8.53 -7.03 -16.97
C ALA A 240 7.21 -6.30 -16.88
N TYR A 241 7.21 -5.21 -16.13
CA TYR A 241 6.17 -4.18 -16.20
C TYR A 241 6.40 -3.32 -17.44
N ARG A 242 5.32 -2.97 -18.17
CA ARG A 242 5.38 -2.09 -19.34
C ARG A 242 4.23 -1.10 -19.32
N ASN A 243 4.55 0.17 -19.47
CA ASN A 243 3.61 1.27 -19.64
C ASN A 243 3.99 2.07 -20.87
N ALA A 244 3.46 1.67 -22.04
CA ALA A 244 3.78 2.30 -23.32
C ALA A 244 3.34 3.77 -23.36
N ALA A 245 2.18 4.10 -22.79
CA ALA A 245 1.68 5.47 -22.74
C ALA A 245 2.61 6.42 -21.95
N ALA A 246 3.29 5.89 -20.92
CA ALA A 246 4.25 6.63 -20.13
C ALA A 246 5.70 6.53 -20.65
N GLY A 247 5.98 5.67 -21.64
CA GLY A 247 7.36 5.43 -22.13
C GLY A 247 8.26 4.77 -21.09
N VAL A 248 7.70 3.93 -20.20
CA VAL A 248 8.43 3.29 -19.10
C VAL A 248 8.21 1.78 -19.11
N ALA A 249 9.26 1.02 -18.84
CA ALA A 249 9.24 -0.39 -18.55
C ALA A 249 10.24 -0.71 -17.43
N VAL A 250 9.95 -1.73 -16.64
CA VAL A 250 10.78 -2.16 -15.51
C VAL A 250 10.88 -3.67 -15.50
N ALA A 251 12.08 -4.21 -15.32
CA ALA A 251 12.29 -5.65 -15.15
C ALA A 251 13.23 -5.94 -13.97
N PRO A 252 12.96 -7.01 -13.20
CA PRO A 252 13.93 -7.56 -12.29
C PRO A 252 14.98 -8.36 -13.06
N LEU A 253 16.25 -8.08 -12.81
CA LEU A 253 17.39 -8.70 -13.52
C LEU A 253 17.92 -9.92 -12.77
N ALA A 254 18.18 -9.77 -11.48
CA ALA A 254 18.76 -10.79 -10.62
C ALA A 254 18.44 -10.51 -9.16
N GLN A 255 18.31 -11.56 -8.37
CA GLN A 255 18.22 -11.48 -6.91
C GLN A 255 19.53 -12.01 -6.31
N GLU A 256 20.13 -11.23 -5.42
CA GLU A 256 21.36 -11.58 -4.72
C GLU A 256 21.07 -12.42 -3.47
N ALA A 257 22.11 -13.03 -2.90
CA ALA A 257 21.98 -13.93 -1.73
C ALA A 257 21.43 -13.23 -0.47
N ASP A 258 21.66 -11.92 -0.34
CA ASP A 258 21.13 -11.10 0.77
C ASP A 258 19.68 -10.64 0.54
N GLY A 259 19.06 -11.05 -0.57
CA GLY A 259 17.71 -10.67 -0.96
C GLY A 259 17.62 -9.32 -1.67
N SER A 260 18.73 -8.60 -1.87
CA SER A 260 18.74 -7.40 -2.70
C SER A 260 18.42 -7.76 -4.16
N LEU A 261 17.74 -6.84 -4.84
CA LEU A 261 17.19 -7.08 -6.16
C LEU A 261 17.76 -6.07 -7.16
N ARG A 262 18.49 -6.58 -8.14
CA ARG A 262 18.90 -5.78 -9.30
C ARG A 262 17.74 -5.62 -10.24
N ILE A 263 17.44 -4.38 -10.61
CA ILE A 263 16.37 -4.02 -11.54
C ILE A 263 16.90 -3.10 -12.62
N VAL A 264 16.18 -3.02 -13.73
CA VAL A 264 16.36 -1.98 -14.74
C VAL A 264 15.05 -1.21 -14.92
N VAL A 265 15.15 0.12 -14.95
CA VAL A 265 14.10 1.00 -15.46
C VAL A 265 14.55 1.51 -16.82
N THR A 266 13.71 1.36 -17.83
CA THR A 266 14.03 1.71 -19.23
C THR A 266 12.76 1.99 -20.03
N THR A 267 12.87 2.10 -21.34
CA THR A 267 11.75 2.22 -22.28
C THR A 267 11.18 0.84 -22.66
N PRO A 268 9.88 0.74 -23.01
CA PRO A 268 9.27 -0.51 -23.50
C PRO A 268 9.98 -1.16 -24.68
N GLU A 269 10.64 -0.38 -25.53
CA GLU A 269 11.37 -0.86 -26.71
C GLU A 269 12.69 -1.52 -26.31
N ARG A 270 13.39 -0.95 -25.33
CA ARG A 270 14.70 -1.43 -24.86
C ARG A 270 14.61 -2.56 -23.86
N ILE A 271 13.49 -2.74 -23.16
CA ILE A 271 13.37 -3.74 -22.09
C ILE A 271 13.68 -5.17 -22.57
N VAL A 272 13.42 -5.48 -23.86
CA VAL A 272 13.70 -6.80 -24.44
C VAL A 272 15.17 -7.19 -24.37
N GLN A 273 16.09 -6.21 -24.39
CA GLN A 273 17.54 -6.43 -24.29
C GLN A 273 17.97 -6.96 -22.92
N PHE A 274 17.12 -6.78 -21.91
CA PHE A 274 17.38 -7.15 -20.51
C PHE A 274 16.65 -8.43 -20.09
N LEU A 275 15.76 -8.96 -20.94
CA LEU A 275 15.00 -10.17 -20.63
C LEU A 275 15.73 -11.41 -21.15
N PRO A 276 15.80 -12.51 -20.38
CA PRO A 276 16.42 -13.75 -20.83
C PRO A 276 15.76 -14.27 -22.12
N GLY A 277 16.57 -14.50 -23.16
CA GLY A 277 16.11 -14.97 -24.47
C GLY A 277 15.68 -13.88 -25.47
N GLY A 278 15.90 -12.60 -25.15
CA GLY A 278 15.55 -11.45 -26.00
C GLY A 278 16.55 -11.10 -27.13
N GLY A 279 17.59 -11.92 -27.32
CA GLY A 279 18.54 -11.76 -28.42
C GLY A 279 18.16 -12.64 -29.62
N ARG A 280 17.80 -11.99 -30.73
CA ARG A 280 18.15 -12.47 -32.07
C ARG A 280 19.21 -11.55 -32.63
#